data_AF-A0AA96JPD6-F1
#
_entry.id   AF-A0AA96JPD6-F1
#
_cell.length_a   1.000
_cell.length_b   1.000
_cell.length_c   1.000
_cell.angle_alpha   90.00
_cell.angle_beta   90.00
_cell.angle_gamma   90.00
#
_symmetry.space_group_name_H-M   'P 1'
#
loop_
_entity.id
_entity.type
_entity.pdbx_description
1 polymer ?
#
loop_
_entity_poly.entity_id
_entity_poly.type
_entity_poly.pdbx_seq_one_letter_code
_entity_poly.pdbx_strand_id
1 'polypeptide(L)'
;MTTKSPLHRVRTVAAGAAVAATVPYLTLKLLWLTGHPVGAGDTASMDDLWLVNLLTFGMDAVAVLLALAFVRPWGRRAPAGLLAFPMWVATGLLGTILVALPLILLSTLVLGPDASSDDDGPGGLSDWVFTVVYGGFAVQGVALIVGFLLYTRERWGSLLRERIGDLPDSPTLTLQRAFAGVAGLVALGVAAARFYWSAGGTVGLPAAWVQERGRSVAVMDLVTALMAVAATAALLVLVFRIRPERRLRVPLAVVWTAAGSLFGWGAWQLVAFGTVTDVSDPQKTVPGLLPLVEAAQVIAGLLVLAVGAIALVERAAARAAAVAPAGVGTAVAPAGPTAVPAAVADVESAR
;
A
#
# COMPACT_ATOMS: atom_id res chain seq x y z
N MET A 1 7.85 10.32 -38.58
CA MET A 1 8.41 9.89 -37.27
C MET A 1 7.98 10.88 -36.20
N THR A 2 6.94 10.56 -35.43
CA THR A 2 6.49 11.41 -34.31
C THR A 2 7.48 11.26 -33.16
N THR A 3 8.23 12.33 -32.87
CA THR A 3 9.14 12.38 -31.72
C THR A 3 8.33 12.20 -30.44
N LYS A 4 8.50 11.06 -29.78
CA LYS A 4 7.87 10.78 -28.48
C LYS A 4 8.22 11.92 -27.50
N SER A 5 7.22 12.40 -26.76
CA SER A 5 7.40 13.48 -25.79
C SER A 5 8.50 13.12 -24.78
N PRO A 6 9.25 14.11 -24.23
CA PRO A 6 10.33 13.85 -23.28
C PRO A 6 9.85 13.03 -22.06
N LEU A 7 8.63 13.26 -21.59
CA LEU A 7 8.03 12.50 -20.48
C LEU A 7 7.83 11.01 -20.82
N HIS A 8 7.41 10.70 -22.05
CA HIS A 8 7.27 9.32 -22.49
C HIS A 8 8.62 8.59 -22.56
N ARG A 9 9.69 9.30 -22.96
CA ARG A 9 11.06 8.74 -22.94
C ARG A 9 11.52 8.42 -21.53
N VAL A 10 11.40 9.36 -20.59
CA VAL A 10 11.79 9.14 -19.18
C VAL A 10 11.02 7.96 -18.58
N ARG A 11 9.71 7.87 -18.82
CA ARG A 11 8.90 6.75 -18.33
C ARG A 11 9.34 5.40 -18.93
N THR A 12 9.74 5.39 -20.19
CA THR A 12 10.26 4.17 -20.86
C THR A 12 11.59 3.74 -20.27
N VAL A 13 12.50 4.68 -20.04
CA VAL A 13 13.79 4.42 -19.38
C VAL A 13 13.57 3.91 -17.96
N ALA A 14 12.70 4.54 -17.19
CA ALA A 14 12.37 4.09 -15.84
C ALA A 14 11.78 2.66 -15.84
N ALA A 15 10.83 2.35 -16.72
CA ALA A 15 10.31 0.99 -16.82
C ALA A 15 11.39 -0.03 -17.22
N GLY A 16 12.26 0.30 -18.17
CA GLY A 16 13.38 -0.55 -18.57
C GLY A 16 14.38 -0.78 -17.44
N ALA A 17 14.73 0.26 -16.70
CA ALA A 17 15.63 0.19 -15.55
C ALA A 17 15.04 -0.66 -14.42
N ALA A 18 13.74 -0.52 -14.13
CA ALA A 18 13.05 -1.36 -13.15
C ALA A 18 13.16 -2.84 -13.54
N VAL A 19 12.77 -3.19 -14.78
CA VAL A 19 12.83 -4.58 -15.25
C VAL A 19 14.27 -5.12 -15.22
N ALA A 20 15.24 -4.37 -15.74
CA ALA A 20 16.63 -4.80 -15.77
C ALA A 20 17.21 -5.02 -14.36
N ALA A 21 16.85 -4.18 -13.40
CA ALA A 21 17.30 -4.30 -12.02
C ALA A 21 16.65 -5.48 -11.27
N THR A 22 15.42 -5.86 -11.64
CA THR A 22 14.69 -6.97 -11.00
C THR A 22 15.12 -8.35 -11.50
N VAL A 23 15.52 -8.46 -12.77
CA VAL A 23 15.83 -9.76 -13.41
C VAL A 23 16.88 -10.60 -12.66
N PRO A 24 18.02 -10.05 -12.20
CA PRO A 24 19.01 -10.84 -11.47
C PRO A 24 18.43 -11.50 -10.22
N TYR A 25 17.66 -10.76 -9.42
CA TYR A 25 17.11 -11.28 -8.18
C TYR A 25 15.95 -12.27 -8.42
N LEU A 26 15.08 -12.03 -9.40
CA LEU A 26 14.09 -13.02 -9.81
C LEU A 26 14.74 -14.33 -10.26
N THR A 27 15.89 -14.25 -10.94
CA THR A 27 16.66 -15.42 -11.37
C THR A 27 17.21 -16.17 -10.16
N LEU A 28 17.80 -15.47 -9.18
CA LEU A 28 18.26 -16.07 -7.93
C LEU A 28 17.12 -16.74 -7.16
N LYS A 29 15.98 -16.07 -7.01
CA LYS A 29 14.81 -16.64 -6.34
C LYS A 29 14.28 -17.87 -7.04
N LEU A 30 14.24 -17.87 -8.38
CA LEU A 30 13.83 -19.05 -9.14
C LEU A 30 14.79 -20.23 -8.92
N LEU A 31 16.11 -19.96 -8.90
CA LEU A 31 17.12 -20.96 -8.59
C LEU A 31 16.93 -21.51 -7.18
N TRP A 32 16.77 -20.66 -6.16
CA TRP A 32 16.52 -21.10 -4.79
C TRP A 32 15.24 -21.92 -4.66
N LEU A 33 14.13 -21.48 -5.29
CA LEU A 33 12.85 -22.20 -5.27
C LEU A 33 12.88 -23.55 -6.01
N THR A 34 13.87 -23.75 -6.89
CA THR A 34 14.09 -25.01 -7.61
C THR A 34 15.22 -25.85 -7.02
N GLY A 35 15.70 -25.50 -5.81
CA GLY A 35 16.71 -26.27 -5.07
C GLY A 35 18.16 -26.00 -5.49
N HIS A 36 18.42 -24.88 -6.19
CA HIS A 36 19.76 -24.47 -6.60
C HIS A 36 20.26 -23.32 -5.70
N PRO A 37 21.06 -23.60 -4.64
CA PRO A 37 21.43 -22.66 -3.58
C PRO A 37 22.55 -21.70 -4.02
N VAL A 38 22.42 -21.08 -5.20
CA VAL A 38 23.46 -20.21 -5.76
C VAL A 38 23.71 -19.03 -4.83
N GLY A 39 24.94 -18.93 -4.34
CA GLY A 39 25.38 -17.86 -3.44
C GLY A 39 24.87 -17.99 -1.99
N ALA A 40 24.20 -19.09 -1.64
CA ALA A 40 23.86 -19.44 -0.26
C ALA A 40 24.93 -20.39 0.32
N GLY A 41 25.41 -20.11 1.53
CA GLY A 41 26.42 -20.90 2.22
C GLY A 41 25.88 -22.20 2.83
N ASP A 42 24.58 -22.27 3.10
CA ASP A 42 23.89 -23.45 3.63
C ASP A 42 22.59 -23.73 2.86
N THR A 43 22.43 -24.98 2.42
CA THR A 43 21.28 -25.43 1.64
C THR A 43 20.06 -25.68 2.50
N ALA A 44 20.23 -26.13 3.75
CA ALA A 44 19.12 -26.41 4.67
C ALA A 44 18.35 -25.12 5.02
N SER A 45 19.08 -24.01 5.19
CA SER A 45 18.54 -22.67 5.40
C SER A 45 17.60 -22.19 4.27
N MET A 46 17.70 -22.73 3.04
CA MET A 46 16.86 -22.29 1.91
C MET A 46 15.47 -22.93 1.92
N ASP A 47 15.34 -24.14 2.47
CA ASP A 47 14.05 -24.85 2.59
C ASP A 47 13.14 -24.18 3.63
N ASP A 48 13.72 -23.77 4.77
CA ASP A 48 13.01 -23.01 5.81
C ASP A 48 12.49 -21.65 5.29
N LEU A 49 13.17 -21.08 4.30
CA LEU A 49 12.84 -19.80 3.69
C LEU A 49 11.98 -19.92 2.42
N TRP A 50 11.54 -21.13 2.04
CA TRP A 50 10.84 -21.36 0.77
C TRP A 50 9.62 -20.46 0.58
N LEU A 51 8.76 -20.34 1.61
CA LEU A 51 7.55 -19.51 1.52
C LEU A 51 7.88 -18.02 1.36
N VAL A 52 8.88 -17.54 2.09
CA VAL A 52 9.37 -16.15 2.02
C VAL A 52 10.01 -15.88 0.66
N ASN A 53 10.75 -16.84 0.12
CA ASN A 53 11.33 -16.81 -1.23
C ASN A 53 10.24 -16.74 -2.30
N LEU A 54 9.18 -17.55 -2.20
CA LEU A 54 8.07 -17.54 -3.13
C LEU A 54 7.31 -16.21 -3.09
N LEU A 55 7.04 -15.70 -1.89
CA LEU A 55 6.32 -14.43 -1.72
C LEU A 55 7.10 -13.27 -2.34
N THR A 56 8.40 -13.18 -2.03
CA THR A 56 9.27 -12.12 -2.57
C THR A 56 9.44 -12.22 -4.09
N PHE A 57 9.54 -13.43 -4.63
CA PHE A 57 9.49 -13.65 -6.09
C PHE A 57 8.18 -13.10 -6.69
N GLY A 58 7.04 -13.38 -6.05
CA GLY A 58 5.74 -12.88 -6.48
C GLY A 58 5.65 -11.36 -6.47
N MET A 59 6.18 -10.72 -5.42
CA MET A 59 6.23 -9.25 -5.30
C MET A 59 7.04 -8.62 -6.43
N ASP A 60 8.18 -9.19 -6.80
CA ASP A 60 9.02 -8.67 -7.87
C ASP A 60 8.46 -8.96 -9.26
N ALA A 61 7.80 -10.10 -9.45
CA ALA A 61 7.04 -10.36 -10.67
C ALA A 61 5.94 -9.30 -10.87
N VAL A 62 5.22 -8.95 -9.80
CA VAL A 62 4.24 -7.86 -9.82
C VAL A 62 4.90 -6.52 -10.13
N ALA A 63 6.07 -6.23 -9.56
CA ALA A 63 6.83 -5.02 -9.85
C ALA A 63 7.21 -4.89 -11.34
N VAL A 64 7.65 -5.98 -11.97
CA VAL A 64 7.90 -6.05 -13.42
C VAL A 64 6.63 -5.77 -14.22
N LEU A 65 5.51 -6.39 -13.84
CA LEU A 65 4.22 -6.16 -14.51
C LEU A 65 3.77 -4.69 -14.39
N LEU A 66 3.96 -4.05 -13.24
CA LEU A 66 3.66 -2.63 -13.04
C LEU A 66 4.54 -1.74 -13.92
N ALA A 67 5.86 -2.00 -13.96
CA ALA A 67 6.78 -1.26 -14.83
C ALA A 67 6.33 -1.33 -16.30
N LEU A 68 5.94 -2.52 -16.77
CA LEU A 68 5.40 -2.70 -18.12
C LEU A 68 4.04 -2.00 -18.29
N ALA A 69 3.15 -2.05 -17.30
CA ALA A 69 1.85 -1.39 -17.33
C ALA A 69 1.98 0.13 -17.50
N PHE A 70 3.02 0.74 -16.92
CA PHE A 70 3.21 2.18 -17.05
C PHE A 70 3.51 2.62 -18.48
N VAL A 71 4.12 1.76 -19.30
CA VAL A 71 4.55 2.12 -20.66
C VAL A 71 3.70 1.50 -21.75
N ARG A 72 3.05 0.35 -21.50
CA ARG A 72 2.27 -0.37 -22.49
C ARG A 72 0.81 0.13 -22.59
N PRO A 73 0.17 0.04 -23.77
CA PRO A 73 -1.21 0.50 -23.96
C PRO A 73 -2.23 -0.19 -23.05
N TRP A 74 -2.02 -1.49 -22.76
CA TRP A 74 -2.93 -2.26 -21.91
C TRP A 74 -2.96 -1.72 -20.47
N GLY A 75 -1.86 -1.16 -19.96
CA GLY A 75 -1.84 -0.60 -18.61
C GLY A 75 -2.69 0.65 -18.47
N ARG A 76 -2.96 1.39 -19.55
CA ARG A 76 -3.97 2.48 -19.51
C ARG A 76 -5.41 1.96 -19.48
N ARG A 77 -5.65 0.75 -19.98
CA ARG A 77 -6.97 0.09 -19.99
C ARG A 77 -7.23 -0.71 -18.71
N ALA A 78 -6.17 -1.12 -18.01
CA ALA A 78 -6.28 -1.86 -16.76
C ALA A 78 -7.11 -1.09 -15.72
N PRO A 79 -8.00 -1.77 -14.96
CA PRO A 79 -8.69 -1.20 -13.82
C PRO A 79 -7.72 -0.48 -12.88
N ALA A 80 -8.08 0.71 -12.42
CA ALA A 80 -7.19 1.54 -11.60
C ALA A 80 -6.71 0.81 -10.34
N GLY A 81 -7.59 0.03 -9.69
CA GLY A 81 -7.28 -0.76 -8.51
C GLY A 81 -6.13 -1.75 -8.70
N LEU A 82 -6.04 -2.42 -9.86
CA LEU A 82 -4.99 -3.41 -10.15
C LEU A 82 -3.58 -2.80 -10.20
N LEU A 83 -3.47 -1.50 -10.46
CA LEU A 83 -2.19 -0.79 -10.45
C LEU A 83 -2.00 -0.03 -9.14
N ALA A 84 -3.07 0.57 -8.63
CA ALA A 84 -3.07 1.39 -7.44
C ALA A 84 -2.72 0.56 -6.20
N PHE A 85 -3.33 -0.61 -6.00
CA PHE A 85 -3.09 -1.41 -4.81
C PHE A 85 -1.64 -1.93 -4.71
N PRO A 86 -1.06 -2.58 -5.75
CA PRO A 86 0.34 -2.99 -5.68
C PRO A 86 1.31 -1.81 -5.51
N MET A 87 1.04 -0.68 -6.17
CA MET A 87 1.87 0.51 -5.99
C MET A 87 1.70 1.15 -4.62
N TRP A 88 0.52 1.05 -4.00
CA TRP A 88 0.27 1.51 -2.64
C TRP A 88 1.12 0.71 -1.64
N VAL A 89 1.14 -0.61 -1.77
CA VAL A 89 2.03 -1.49 -0.98
C VAL A 89 3.50 -1.16 -1.25
N ALA A 90 3.92 -1.10 -2.52
CA ALA A 90 5.30 -0.84 -2.89
C ALA A 90 5.79 0.53 -2.40
N THR A 91 5.05 1.60 -2.68
CA THR A 91 5.43 2.95 -2.19
C THR A 91 5.37 3.05 -0.67
N GLY A 92 4.51 2.29 0.00
CA GLY A 92 4.50 2.16 1.45
C GLY A 92 5.78 1.54 2.00
N LEU A 93 6.13 0.35 1.52
CA LEU A 93 7.36 -0.35 1.90
C LEU A 93 8.60 0.52 1.64
N LEU A 94 8.72 1.06 0.43
CA LEU A 94 9.84 1.90 0.04
C LEU A 94 9.86 3.25 0.74
N GLY A 95 8.69 3.86 0.97
CA GLY A 95 8.58 5.16 1.64
C GLY A 95 9.18 5.12 3.03
N THR A 96 8.93 4.05 3.78
CA THR A 96 9.54 3.82 5.11
C THR A 96 11.04 3.69 5.03
N ILE A 97 11.54 2.90 4.07
CA ILE A 97 12.99 2.71 3.87
C ILE A 97 13.66 4.04 3.51
N LEU A 98 13.06 4.83 2.62
CA LEU A 98 13.59 6.13 2.20
C LEU A 98 13.65 7.16 3.33
N VAL A 99 12.78 7.04 4.33
CA VAL A 99 12.82 7.88 5.54
C VAL A 99 13.82 7.34 6.55
N ALA A 100 13.86 6.02 6.74
CA ALA A 100 14.69 5.39 7.75
C ALA A 100 16.18 5.35 7.40
N LEU A 101 16.54 5.09 6.13
CA LEU A 101 17.94 5.01 5.70
C LEU A 101 18.75 6.26 6.06
N PRO A 102 18.31 7.50 5.73
CA PRO A 102 19.02 8.71 6.15
C PRO A 102 19.18 8.81 7.67
N LEU A 103 18.19 8.37 8.46
CA LEU A 103 18.25 8.40 9.91
C LEU A 103 19.21 7.35 10.47
N ILE A 104 19.30 6.17 9.86
CA ILE A 104 20.28 5.13 10.19
C ILE A 104 21.70 5.61 9.85
N LEU A 105 21.89 6.20 8.67
CA LEU A 105 23.20 6.75 8.27
C LEU A 105 23.61 7.93 9.15
N LEU A 106 22.67 8.80 9.51
CA LEU A 106 22.94 9.90 10.43
C LEU A 106 23.29 9.38 11.83
N SER A 107 22.57 8.37 12.33
CA SER A 107 22.87 7.82 13.64
C SER A 107 24.26 7.19 13.64
N THR A 108 24.60 6.36 12.66
CA THR A 108 25.94 5.75 12.53
C THR A 108 27.04 6.80 12.42
N LEU A 109 26.83 7.89 11.70
CA LEU A 109 27.77 9.01 11.62
C LEU A 109 27.98 9.71 12.97
N VAL A 110 26.91 9.90 13.75
CA VAL A 110 26.94 10.69 15.00
C VAL A 110 27.38 9.86 16.21
N LEU A 111 26.96 8.60 16.30
CA LEU A 111 27.21 7.73 17.48
C LEU A 111 28.20 6.60 17.20
N GLY A 112 28.76 6.51 15.98
CA GLY A 112 29.63 5.42 15.55
C GLY A 112 28.85 4.19 15.04
N PRO A 113 29.53 3.17 14.46
CA PRO A 113 28.92 1.92 14.00
C PRO A 113 28.40 1.06 15.17
N ASP A 114 27.38 0.23 14.92
CA ASP A 114 26.87 -0.71 15.92
C ASP A 114 27.86 -1.87 16.13
N ALA A 115 28.04 -2.30 17.38
CA ALA A 115 29.00 -3.35 17.76
C ALA A 115 28.62 -4.76 17.26
N SER A 116 27.44 -4.95 16.67
CA SER A 116 26.89 -6.23 16.21
C SER A 116 27.04 -6.46 14.70
N SER A 117 28.04 -5.85 14.07
CA SER A 117 28.38 -6.13 12.67
C SER A 117 29.47 -7.19 12.62
N ASP A 118 29.11 -8.43 12.98
CA ASP A 118 29.94 -9.57 12.62
C ASP A 118 29.95 -9.71 11.09
N ASP A 119 31.14 -10.00 10.56
CA ASP A 119 31.57 -9.95 9.14
C ASP A 119 30.90 -11.02 8.24
N ASP A 120 30.00 -11.84 8.79
CA ASP A 120 29.23 -12.82 8.04
C ASP A 120 27.96 -12.15 7.51
N GLY A 121 27.88 -11.94 6.19
CA GLY A 121 26.73 -11.32 5.53
C GLY A 121 25.38 -11.88 6.02
N PRO A 122 24.31 -11.05 6.12
CA PRO A 122 23.05 -11.45 6.72
C PRO A 122 22.52 -12.78 6.15
N GLY A 123 22.39 -13.80 7.00
CA GLY A 123 21.80 -15.09 6.65
C GLY A 123 22.68 -16.05 5.84
N GLY A 124 24.01 -15.91 5.90
CA GLY A 124 24.94 -16.86 5.24
C GLY A 124 24.96 -16.74 3.72
N LEU A 125 24.56 -15.60 3.18
CA LEU A 125 24.66 -15.29 1.75
C LEU A 125 26.02 -14.67 1.43
N SER A 126 26.58 -15.06 0.29
CA SER A 126 27.82 -14.45 -0.23
C SER A 126 27.65 -12.95 -0.55
N ASP A 127 28.70 -12.15 -0.33
CA ASP A 127 28.68 -10.68 -0.45
C ASP A 127 28.20 -10.15 -1.81
N TRP A 128 28.49 -10.88 -2.89
CA TRP A 128 28.04 -10.49 -4.22
C TRP A 128 26.52 -10.60 -4.36
N VAL A 129 25.88 -11.59 -3.70
CA VAL A 129 24.42 -11.72 -3.68
C VAL A 129 23.83 -10.49 -3.01
N PHE A 130 24.38 -10.09 -1.87
CA PHE A 130 23.95 -8.88 -1.18
C PHE A 130 24.05 -7.65 -2.12
N THR A 131 25.20 -7.45 -2.75
CA THR A 131 25.41 -6.30 -3.65
C THR A 131 24.42 -6.30 -4.83
N VAL A 132 24.21 -7.46 -5.47
CA VAL A 132 23.29 -7.60 -6.60
C VAL A 132 21.84 -7.35 -6.17
N VAL A 133 21.41 -7.94 -5.05
CA VAL A 133 20.02 -7.87 -4.58
C VAL A 133 19.67 -6.48 -4.08
N TYR A 134 20.46 -5.93 -3.15
CA TYR A 134 20.16 -4.63 -2.54
C TYR A 134 20.42 -3.48 -3.52
N GLY A 135 21.45 -3.58 -4.37
CA GLY A 135 21.68 -2.63 -5.46
C GLY A 135 20.54 -2.66 -6.49
N GLY A 136 20.09 -3.86 -6.88
CA GLY A 136 18.95 -4.06 -7.77
C GLY A 136 17.67 -3.46 -7.20
N PHE A 137 17.35 -3.73 -5.93
CA PHE A 137 16.19 -3.16 -5.26
C PHE A 137 16.20 -1.64 -5.18
N ALA A 138 17.36 -1.03 -4.93
CA ALA A 138 17.48 0.43 -4.91
C ALA A 138 17.12 1.03 -6.29
N VAL A 139 17.70 0.48 -7.36
CA VAL A 139 17.42 0.93 -8.73
C VAL A 139 15.97 0.67 -9.11
N GLN A 140 15.46 -0.54 -8.85
CA GLN A 140 14.07 -0.93 -9.09
C GLN A 140 13.10 0.02 -8.38
N GLY A 141 13.37 0.31 -7.12
CA GLY A 141 12.54 1.18 -6.29
C GLY A 141 12.41 2.59 -6.83
N VAL A 142 13.54 3.23 -7.10
CA VAL A 142 13.59 4.57 -7.69
C VAL A 142 12.90 4.59 -9.05
N ALA A 143 13.18 3.60 -9.89
CA ALA A 143 12.61 3.49 -11.22
C ALA A 143 11.08 3.32 -11.20
N LEU A 144 10.55 2.48 -10.31
CA LEU A 144 9.10 2.29 -10.13
C LEU A 144 8.41 3.54 -9.61
N ILE A 145 8.98 4.21 -8.60
CA ILE A 145 8.42 5.44 -8.04
C ILE A 145 8.37 6.51 -9.13
N VAL A 146 9.46 6.74 -9.86
CA VAL A 146 9.51 7.70 -10.98
C VAL A 146 8.48 7.35 -12.05
N GLY A 147 8.44 6.07 -12.47
CA GLY A 147 7.47 5.57 -13.44
C GLY A 147 6.03 5.81 -13.01
N PHE A 148 5.71 5.52 -11.75
CA PHE A 148 4.40 5.69 -11.16
C PHE A 148 4.00 7.17 -11.04
N LEU A 149 4.91 8.06 -10.63
CA LEU A 149 4.65 9.50 -10.56
C LEU A 149 4.32 10.09 -11.93
N LEU A 150 5.04 9.67 -12.97
CA LEU A 150 4.75 10.10 -14.35
C LEU A 150 3.43 9.50 -14.86
N TYR A 151 3.18 8.22 -14.58
CA TYR A 151 1.96 7.53 -14.95
C TYR A 151 0.72 8.14 -14.29
N THR A 152 0.77 8.39 -12.97
CA THR A 152 -0.32 9.00 -12.19
C THR A 152 -0.58 10.44 -12.63
N ARG A 153 0.45 11.22 -12.95
CA ARG A 153 0.30 12.58 -13.48
C ARG A 153 -0.46 12.58 -14.81
N GLU A 154 -0.18 11.64 -15.70
CA GLU A 154 -0.87 11.53 -16.98
C GLU A 154 -2.29 10.96 -16.85
N ARG A 155 -2.49 9.95 -15.99
CA ARG A 155 -3.77 9.24 -15.86
C ARG A 155 -4.76 9.96 -14.95
N TRP A 156 -4.28 10.58 -13.88
CA TRP A 156 -5.08 11.15 -12.79
C TRP A 156 -4.71 12.61 -12.46
N GLY A 157 -3.99 13.30 -13.35
CA GLY A 157 -3.50 14.66 -13.09
C GLY A 157 -4.61 15.69 -12.83
N SER A 158 -5.82 15.51 -13.34
CA SER A 158 -6.95 16.39 -13.03
C SER A 158 -7.33 16.32 -11.55
N LEU A 159 -7.47 15.10 -11.01
CA LEU A 159 -7.73 14.85 -9.58
C LEU A 159 -6.64 15.50 -8.70
N LEU A 160 -5.37 15.30 -9.07
CA LEU A 160 -4.24 15.81 -8.28
C LEU A 160 -4.11 17.35 -8.29
N ARG A 161 -4.83 18.05 -9.17
CA ARG A 161 -4.84 19.52 -9.24
C ARG A 161 -5.94 20.16 -8.38
N GLU A 162 -6.94 19.40 -7.96
CA GLU A 162 -8.07 19.86 -7.13
C GLU A 162 -7.62 20.28 -5.73
N ARG A 163 -8.43 21.11 -5.09
CA ARG A 163 -8.27 21.46 -3.68
C ARG A 163 -9.16 20.56 -2.82
N ILE A 164 -8.85 20.50 -1.53
CA ILE A 164 -9.63 19.70 -0.57
C ILE A 164 -11.08 20.22 -0.49
N GLY A 165 -11.26 21.55 -0.52
CA GLY A 165 -12.59 22.18 -0.50
C GLY A 165 -13.43 21.92 -1.75
N ASP A 166 -12.80 21.58 -2.88
CA ASP A 166 -13.49 21.34 -4.15
C ASP A 166 -13.99 19.88 -4.27
N LEU A 167 -13.74 19.05 -3.26
CA LEU A 167 -14.20 17.66 -3.26
C LEU A 167 -15.74 17.63 -3.17
N PRO A 168 -16.41 16.82 -4.01
CA PRO A 168 -17.86 16.70 -3.97
C PRO A 168 -18.33 16.19 -2.62
N ASP A 169 -19.56 16.53 -2.26
CA ASP A 169 -20.20 15.96 -1.08
C ASP A 169 -20.41 14.47 -1.24
N SER A 170 -20.14 13.75 -0.15
CA SER A 170 -20.10 12.29 -0.11
C SER A 170 -21.29 11.80 0.71
N PRO A 171 -22.20 10.99 0.13
CA PRO A 171 -23.32 10.42 0.88
C PRO A 171 -22.85 9.52 2.03
N THR A 172 -21.65 8.93 1.93
CA THR A 172 -21.06 8.10 2.98
C THR A 172 -20.10 8.86 3.90
N LEU A 173 -20.13 10.20 3.92
CA LEU A 173 -19.12 10.99 4.65
C LEU A 173 -19.10 10.67 6.16
N THR A 174 -20.25 10.40 6.77
CA THR A 174 -20.34 9.99 8.17
C THR A 174 -19.64 8.64 8.42
N LEU A 175 -19.83 7.66 7.52
CA LEU A 175 -19.15 6.37 7.59
C LEU A 175 -17.63 6.53 7.40
N GLN A 176 -17.21 7.33 6.42
CA GLN A 176 -15.80 7.63 6.19
C GLN A 176 -15.15 8.30 7.41
N ARG A 177 -15.86 9.21 8.09
CA ARG A 177 -15.42 9.82 9.36
C ARG A 177 -15.31 8.80 10.48
N ALA A 178 -16.27 7.90 10.61
CA ALA A 178 -16.22 6.83 11.62
C ALA A 178 -15.02 5.90 11.39
N PHE A 179 -14.82 5.43 10.14
CA PHE A 179 -13.67 4.62 9.78
C PHE A 179 -12.35 5.36 9.98
N ALA A 180 -12.28 6.65 9.63
CA ALA A 180 -11.10 7.47 9.90
C ALA A 180 -10.81 7.62 11.40
N GLY A 181 -11.85 7.75 12.23
CA GLY A 181 -11.71 7.79 13.69
C GLY A 181 -11.16 6.47 14.25
N VAL A 182 -11.75 5.33 13.86
CA VAL A 182 -11.28 4.00 14.28
C VAL A 182 -9.85 3.74 13.78
N ALA A 183 -9.58 4.02 12.50
CA ALA A 183 -8.24 3.88 11.92
C ALA A 183 -7.22 4.74 12.68
N GLY A 184 -7.58 5.98 13.01
CA GLY A 184 -6.74 6.88 13.79
C GLY A 184 -6.45 6.36 15.20
N LEU A 185 -7.46 5.85 15.92
CA LEU A 185 -7.28 5.27 17.24
C LEU A 185 -6.35 4.05 17.22
N VAL A 186 -6.58 3.12 16.27
CA VAL A 186 -5.73 1.93 16.10
C VAL A 186 -4.31 2.32 15.72
N ALA A 187 -4.13 3.24 14.76
CA ALA A 187 -2.83 3.74 14.35
C ALA A 187 -2.09 4.48 15.47
N LEU A 188 -2.78 5.23 16.33
CA LEU A 188 -2.16 5.86 17.49
C LEU A 188 -1.69 4.84 18.53
N GLY A 189 -2.43 3.74 18.73
CA GLY A 189 -1.99 2.62 19.57
C GLY A 189 -0.72 1.97 19.02
N VAL A 190 -0.67 1.73 17.70
CA VAL A 190 0.54 1.28 17.00
C VAL A 190 1.68 2.28 17.20
N ALA A 191 1.43 3.58 17.01
CA ALA A 191 2.45 4.61 17.13
C ALA A 191 3.05 4.63 18.54
N ALA A 192 2.22 4.49 19.58
CA ALA A 192 2.66 4.43 20.96
C ALA A 192 3.54 3.20 21.23
N ALA A 193 3.13 2.01 20.76
CA ALA A 193 3.91 0.78 20.93
C ALA A 193 5.27 0.86 20.20
N ARG A 194 5.25 1.28 18.93
CA ARG A 194 6.46 1.45 18.11
C ARG A 194 7.39 2.53 18.69
N PHE A 195 6.84 3.64 19.17
CA PHE A 195 7.64 4.67 19.82
C PHE A 195 8.27 4.16 21.12
N TYR A 196 7.51 3.44 21.95
CA TYR A 196 8.01 2.80 23.17
C TYR A 196 9.18 1.84 22.86
N TRP A 197 9.04 0.97 21.86
CA TRP A 197 10.13 0.10 21.43
C TRP A 197 11.31 0.91 20.89
N SER A 198 11.08 1.95 20.08
CA SER A 198 12.17 2.81 19.56
C SER A 198 13.00 3.46 20.68
N ALA A 199 12.38 3.72 21.83
CA ALA A 199 13.01 4.29 23.02
C ALA A 199 13.72 3.25 23.92
N GLY A 200 13.82 1.99 23.48
CA GLY A 200 14.47 0.90 24.22
C GLY A 200 13.52 0.05 25.06
N GLY A 201 12.21 0.29 24.99
CA GLY A 201 11.22 -0.60 25.60
C GLY A 201 11.28 -2.01 25.04
N THR A 202 11.11 -3.02 25.90
CA THR A 202 11.23 -4.45 25.53
C THR A 202 9.97 -5.26 25.80
N VAL A 203 8.97 -4.66 26.46
CA VAL A 203 7.70 -5.33 26.77
C VAL A 203 7.04 -5.85 25.49
N GLY A 204 6.71 -7.14 25.49
CA GLY A 204 6.01 -7.80 24.39
C GLY A 204 6.88 -8.19 23.19
N LEU A 205 8.20 -8.01 23.26
CA LEU A 205 9.15 -8.50 22.26
C LEU A 205 9.72 -9.88 22.66
N PRO A 206 10.01 -10.77 21.70
CA PRO A 206 10.73 -12.02 21.96
C PRO A 206 12.12 -11.79 22.57
N ALA A 207 12.57 -12.67 23.45
CA ALA A 207 13.87 -12.52 24.13
C ALA A 207 15.06 -12.49 23.16
N ALA A 208 15.03 -13.32 22.11
CA ALA A 208 16.05 -13.31 21.05
C ALA A 208 16.13 -11.95 20.34
N TRP A 209 14.98 -11.33 20.04
CA TRP A 209 14.93 -10.04 19.36
C TRP A 209 15.41 -8.89 20.24
N VAL A 210 15.28 -9.01 21.56
CA VAL A 210 15.84 -8.03 22.51
C VAL A 210 17.36 -8.14 22.55
N GLN A 211 17.92 -9.35 22.46
CA GLN A 211 19.37 -9.58 22.51
C GLN A 211 20.08 -9.14 21.22
N GLU A 212 19.46 -9.38 20.06
CA GLU A 212 20.02 -9.05 18.74
C GLU A 212 19.65 -7.64 18.26
N ARG A 213 19.08 -6.80 19.15
CA ARG A 213 18.48 -5.54 18.73
C ARG A 213 19.53 -4.47 18.42
N GLY A 214 19.74 -4.25 17.12
CA GLY A 214 20.52 -3.12 16.62
C GLY A 214 19.76 -1.79 16.67
N ARG A 215 20.50 -0.69 16.55
CA ARG A 215 19.94 0.67 16.48
C ARG A 215 19.12 0.89 15.21
N SER A 216 19.46 0.20 14.12
CA SER A 216 18.69 0.20 12.88
C SER A 216 17.23 -0.20 13.10
N VAL A 217 16.97 -1.18 13.97
CA VAL A 217 15.63 -1.62 14.36
C VAL A 217 14.90 -0.53 15.13
N ALA A 218 15.56 0.11 16.10
CA ALA A 218 14.98 1.23 16.85
C ALA A 218 14.59 2.41 15.94
N VAL A 219 15.42 2.72 14.92
CA VAL A 219 15.09 3.75 13.93
C VAL A 219 13.89 3.33 13.08
N MET A 220 13.79 2.06 12.66
CA MET A 220 12.63 1.56 11.92
C MET A 220 11.34 1.63 12.75
N ASP A 221 11.40 1.31 14.03
CA ASP A 221 10.28 1.48 14.95
C ASP A 221 9.85 2.95 15.05
N LEU A 222 10.81 3.88 15.20
CA LEU A 222 10.51 5.31 15.23
C LEU A 222 9.84 5.77 13.93
N VAL A 223 10.38 5.40 12.78
CA VAL A 223 9.81 5.78 11.48
C VAL A 223 8.41 5.20 11.31
N THR A 224 8.19 3.96 11.74
CA THR A 224 6.86 3.33 11.69
C THR A 224 5.86 4.05 12.58
N ALA A 225 6.28 4.51 13.77
CA ALA A 225 5.45 5.36 14.63
C ALA A 225 5.10 6.69 13.95
N LEU A 226 6.07 7.33 13.29
CA LEU A 226 5.85 8.57 12.53
C LEU A 226 4.89 8.34 11.35
N MET A 227 5.02 7.22 10.63
CA MET A 227 4.08 6.86 9.56
C MET A 227 2.66 6.66 10.11
N ALA A 228 2.50 6.02 11.27
CA ALA A 228 1.19 5.85 11.88
C ALA A 228 0.50 7.18 12.23
N VAL A 229 1.28 8.12 12.78
CA VAL A 229 0.80 9.49 13.05
C VAL A 229 0.49 10.23 11.75
N ALA A 230 1.37 10.14 10.75
CA ALA A 230 1.21 10.81 9.46
C ALA A 230 -0.02 10.31 8.68
N ALA A 231 -0.26 8.99 8.68
CA ALA A 231 -1.45 8.38 8.07
C ALA A 231 -2.72 8.93 8.72
N THR A 232 -2.76 8.95 10.05
CA THR A 232 -3.89 9.47 10.84
C THR A 232 -4.13 10.94 10.54
N ALA A 233 -3.10 11.79 10.69
CA ALA A 233 -3.23 13.23 10.49
C ALA A 233 -3.68 13.58 9.06
N ALA A 234 -3.07 12.95 8.04
CA ALA A 234 -3.41 13.21 6.66
C ALA A 234 -4.83 12.71 6.31
N LEU A 235 -5.26 11.57 6.85
CA LEU A 235 -6.62 11.08 6.66
C LEU A 235 -7.66 12.04 7.28
N LEU A 236 -7.42 12.52 8.50
CA LEU A 236 -8.31 13.47 9.17
C LEU A 236 -8.38 14.80 8.40
N VAL A 237 -7.24 15.29 7.88
CA VAL A 237 -7.22 16.49 7.02
C VAL A 237 -8.13 16.31 5.79
N LEU A 238 -8.11 15.15 5.15
CA LEU A 238 -8.93 14.87 3.97
C LEU A 238 -10.42 14.72 4.31
N VAL A 239 -10.75 13.92 5.32
CA VAL A 239 -12.13 13.53 5.65
C VAL A 239 -12.89 14.64 6.38
N PHE A 240 -12.21 15.44 7.19
CA PHE A 240 -12.78 16.63 7.84
C PHE A 240 -12.59 17.91 7.02
N ARG A 241 -11.98 17.79 5.82
CA ARG A 241 -11.70 18.89 4.90
C ARG A 241 -10.95 20.06 5.59
N ILE A 242 -10.02 19.75 6.47
CA ILE A 242 -9.22 20.73 7.21
C ILE A 242 -8.33 21.48 6.21
N ARG A 243 -8.31 22.82 6.28
CA ARG A 243 -7.60 23.69 5.32
C ARG A 243 -8.05 23.46 3.86
N PRO A 244 -9.31 23.78 3.53
CA PRO A 244 -9.91 23.50 2.23
C PRO A 244 -9.15 24.16 1.05
N GLU A 245 -8.37 25.21 1.30
CA GLU A 245 -7.56 25.91 0.30
C GLU A 245 -6.33 25.11 -0.17
N ARG A 246 -5.91 24.10 0.61
CA ARG A 246 -4.72 23.29 0.29
C ARG A 246 -5.02 22.36 -0.89
N ARG A 247 -3.97 22.10 -1.69
CA ARG A 247 -4.03 21.15 -2.81
C ARG A 247 -4.16 19.72 -2.28
N LEU A 248 -5.05 18.93 -2.88
CA LEU A 248 -5.31 17.53 -2.52
C LEU A 248 -4.05 16.66 -2.56
N ARG A 249 -3.14 16.92 -3.52
CA ARG A 249 -1.97 16.08 -3.78
C ARG A 249 -1.07 15.82 -2.58
N VAL A 250 -0.92 16.78 -1.66
CA VAL A 250 0.03 16.66 -0.53
C VAL A 250 -0.52 15.73 0.53
N PRO A 251 -1.67 16.01 1.17
CA PRO A 251 -2.24 15.07 2.15
C PRO A 251 -2.56 13.71 1.52
N LEU A 252 -2.95 13.66 0.24
CA LEU A 252 -3.16 12.41 -0.47
C LEU A 252 -1.87 11.59 -0.60
N ALA A 253 -0.74 12.20 -0.96
CA ALA A 253 0.53 11.49 -1.05
C ALA A 253 1.04 11.01 0.33
N VAL A 254 0.84 11.82 1.37
CA VAL A 254 1.20 11.46 2.75
C VAL A 254 0.36 10.28 3.23
N VAL A 255 -0.98 10.37 3.15
CA VAL A 255 -1.86 9.28 3.61
C VAL A 255 -1.65 8.01 2.79
N TRP A 256 -1.44 8.14 1.47
CA TRP A 256 -1.15 7.02 0.58
C TRP A 256 0.10 6.27 1.03
N THR A 257 1.21 6.99 1.19
CA THR A 257 2.51 6.39 1.52
C THR A 257 2.50 5.84 2.95
N ALA A 258 1.98 6.61 3.90
CA ALA A 258 1.99 6.25 5.31
C ALA A 258 1.04 5.06 5.60
N ALA A 259 -0.17 5.05 5.05
CA ALA A 259 -1.08 3.91 5.24
C ALA A 259 -0.59 2.67 4.48
N GLY A 260 0.03 2.86 3.31
CA GLY A 260 0.68 1.76 2.57
C GLY A 260 1.84 1.17 3.35
N SER A 261 2.58 2.00 4.09
CA SER A 261 3.63 1.54 5.02
C SER A 261 3.03 0.67 6.12
N LEU A 262 1.97 1.14 6.80
CA LEU A 262 1.34 0.37 7.89
C LEU A 262 0.87 -1.00 7.39
N PHE A 263 0.16 -1.03 6.26
CA PHE A 263 -0.30 -2.28 5.68
C PHE A 263 0.85 -3.17 5.21
N GLY A 264 1.78 -2.61 4.42
CA GLY A 264 2.86 -3.37 3.78
C GLY A 264 3.83 -3.95 4.80
N TRP A 265 4.31 -3.15 5.74
CA TRP A 265 5.23 -3.62 6.79
C TRP A 265 4.53 -4.53 7.78
N GLY A 266 3.34 -4.18 8.28
CA GLY A 266 2.61 -5.04 9.21
C GLY A 266 2.30 -6.42 8.60
N ALA A 267 1.86 -6.46 7.34
CA ALA A 267 1.59 -7.72 6.64
C ALA A 267 2.89 -8.51 6.39
N TRP A 268 3.97 -7.84 5.98
CA TRP A 268 5.26 -8.48 5.78
C TRP A 268 5.79 -9.10 7.08
N GLN A 269 5.72 -8.39 8.21
CA GLN A 269 6.16 -8.87 9.50
C GLN A 269 5.32 -10.05 9.99
N LEU A 270 3.99 -10.02 9.81
CA LEU A 270 3.12 -11.15 10.11
C LEU A 270 3.45 -12.40 9.29
N VAL A 271 3.82 -12.24 8.02
CA VAL A 271 4.20 -13.39 7.19
C VAL A 271 5.61 -13.87 7.50
N ALA A 272 6.56 -12.95 7.67
CA ALA A 272 7.95 -13.29 7.94
C ALA A 272 8.17 -13.91 9.33
N PHE A 273 7.38 -13.47 10.33
CA PHE A 273 7.60 -13.84 11.73
C PHE A 273 6.39 -14.46 12.44
N GLY A 274 5.18 -14.31 11.89
CA GLY A 274 3.94 -14.83 12.48
C GLY A 274 3.55 -16.24 12.03
N THR A 275 4.20 -16.81 11.01
CA THR A 275 3.92 -18.17 10.51
C THR A 275 4.82 -19.25 11.14
N VAL A 276 5.82 -18.87 11.94
CA VAL A 276 6.67 -19.82 12.68
C VAL A 276 5.95 -20.19 13.97
N THR A 277 4.92 -21.01 13.86
CA THR A 277 4.21 -21.61 15.01
C THR A 277 4.85 -22.93 15.44
N ASP A 278 6.08 -23.21 15.03
CA ASP A 278 6.79 -24.39 15.54
C ASP A 278 7.16 -24.11 17.01
N VAL A 279 6.26 -24.50 17.91
CA VAL A 279 6.32 -24.30 19.38
C VAL A 279 7.36 -25.25 20.01
N SER A 280 8.44 -25.53 19.30
CA SER A 280 9.52 -26.37 19.78
C SER A 280 10.52 -25.59 20.64
N ASP A 281 10.60 -24.26 20.49
CA ASP A 281 11.48 -23.39 21.28
C ASP A 281 10.70 -22.29 22.02
N PRO A 282 10.60 -22.37 23.36
CA PRO A 282 9.98 -21.34 24.19
C PRO A 282 10.57 -19.93 24.00
N GLN A 283 11.85 -19.82 23.61
CA GLN A 283 12.52 -18.53 23.38
C GLN A 283 12.07 -17.85 22.06
N LYS A 284 11.54 -18.64 21.11
CA LYS A 284 10.94 -18.15 19.86
C LYS A 284 9.43 -17.92 19.97
N THR A 285 8.82 -18.25 21.12
CA THR A 285 7.41 -17.96 21.37
C THR A 285 7.18 -16.47 21.22
N VAL A 286 6.43 -16.05 20.20
CA VAL A 286 6.08 -14.65 20.01
C VAL A 286 4.97 -14.31 21.01
N PRO A 287 5.24 -13.57 22.10
CA PRO A 287 4.20 -13.21 23.06
C PRO A 287 3.26 -12.21 22.39
N GLY A 288 1.96 -12.33 22.68
CA GLY A 288 0.86 -11.77 21.87
C GLY A 288 0.77 -10.24 21.72
N LEU A 289 1.77 -9.43 22.07
CA LEU A 289 1.76 -7.98 21.82
C LEU A 289 2.36 -7.62 20.46
N LEU A 290 3.49 -8.20 20.06
CA LEU A 290 4.12 -7.87 18.78
C LEU A 290 3.20 -8.21 17.58
N PRO A 291 2.69 -9.45 17.43
CA PRO A 291 1.76 -9.78 16.35
C PRO A 291 0.46 -8.97 16.41
N LEU A 292 0.02 -8.59 17.61
CA LEU A 292 -1.15 -7.73 17.79
C LEU A 292 -0.89 -6.32 17.25
N VAL A 293 0.30 -5.75 17.50
CA VAL A 293 0.70 -4.46 16.92
C VAL A 293 0.81 -4.56 15.39
N GLU A 294 1.34 -5.65 14.85
CA GLU A 294 1.39 -5.86 13.40
C GLU A 294 -0.01 -6.02 12.78
N ALA A 295 -0.90 -6.77 13.43
CA ALA A 295 -2.29 -6.90 13.00
C ALA A 295 -3.01 -5.54 13.06
N ALA A 296 -2.78 -4.76 14.13
CA ALA A 296 -3.31 -3.41 14.26
C ALA A 296 -2.78 -2.47 13.14
N GLN A 297 -1.50 -2.60 12.74
CA GLN A 297 -0.95 -1.88 11.59
C GLN A 297 -1.69 -2.22 10.30
N VAL A 298 -1.89 -3.51 10.03
CA VAL A 298 -2.62 -3.98 8.85
C VAL A 298 -4.06 -3.45 8.85
N ILE A 299 -4.76 -3.56 9.98
CA ILE A 299 -6.14 -3.08 10.13
C ILE A 299 -6.23 -1.57 9.91
N ALA A 300 -5.34 -0.78 10.50
CA ALA A 300 -5.31 0.67 10.31
C ALA A 300 -5.11 1.03 8.83
N GLY A 301 -4.15 0.39 8.15
CA GLY A 301 -3.92 0.58 6.73
C GLY A 301 -5.13 0.19 5.85
N LEU A 302 -5.79 -0.93 6.17
CA LEU A 302 -6.99 -1.40 5.46
C LEU A 302 -8.18 -0.45 5.64
N LEU A 303 -8.38 0.10 6.83
CA LEU A 303 -9.45 1.09 7.06
C LEU A 303 -9.21 2.36 6.25
N VAL A 304 -7.97 2.84 6.17
CA VAL A 304 -7.61 3.97 5.31
C VAL A 304 -7.85 3.64 3.83
N LEU A 305 -7.47 2.44 3.40
CA LEU A 305 -7.72 1.95 2.03
C LEU A 305 -9.22 1.91 1.73
N ALA A 306 -10.05 1.45 2.66
CA ALA A 306 -11.50 1.39 2.51
C ALA A 306 -12.10 2.80 2.35
N VAL A 307 -11.68 3.77 3.17
CA VAL A 307 -12.11 5.18 3.02
C VAL A 307 -11.73 5.73 1.65
N GLY A 308 -10.49 5.52 1.21
CA GLY A 308 -10.02 5.95 -0.11
C GLY A 308 -10.77 5.26 -1.26
N ALA A 309 -11.04 3.97 -1.14
CA ALA A 309 -11.78 3.20 -2.14
C ALA A 309 -13.22 3.68 -2.28
N ILE A 310 -13.94 3.89 -1.17
CA ILE A 310 -15.30 4.43 -1.15
C ILE A 310 -15.32 5.80 -1.85
N ALA A 311 -14.44 6.72 -1.45
CA ALA A 311 -14.37 8.05 -2.04
C ALA A 311 -14.09 8.03 -3.56
N LEU A 312 -13.25 7.11 -4.04
CA LEU A 312 -12.95 6.96 -5.46
C LEU A 312 -14.12 6.34 -6.24
N VAL A 313 -14.83 5.37 -5.66
CA VAL A 313 -16.00 4.72 -6.27
C VAL A 313 -17.16 5.72 -6.38
N GLU A 314 -17.48 6.43 -5.31
CA GLU A 314 -18.52 7.48 -5.32
C GLU A 314 -18.21 8.55 -6.37
N ARG A 315 -16.95 8.98 -6.44
CA ARG A 315 -16.51 9.94 -7.46
C ARG A 315 -16.67 9.41 -8.87
N ALA A 316 -16.35 8.15 -9.12
CA ALA A 316 -16.54 7.53 -10.43
C ALA A 316 -18.03 7.46 -10.81
N ALA A 317 -18.89 7.09 -9.85
CA ALA A 317 -20.35 7.06 -10.04
C ALA A 317 -20.93 8.45 -10.32
N ALA A 318 -20.53 9.47 -9.56
CA ALA A 318 -20.96 10.85 -9.77
C ALA A 318 -20.56 11.39 -11.16
N ARG A 319 -19.35 11.06 -11.62
CA ARG A 319 -18.89 11.40 -12.97
C ARG A 319 -19.68 10.67 -14.06
N ALA A 320 -20.02 9.40 -13.86
CA ALA A 320 -20.84 8.64 -14.81
C ALA A 320 -22.25 9.22 -14.91
N ALA A 321 -22.86 9.59 -13.78
CA ALA A 321 -24.18 10.23 -13.74
C ALA A 321 -24.19 11.61 -14.44
N ALA A 322 -23.14 12.41 -14.30
CA ALA A 322 -23.03 13.71 -14.96
C ALA A 322 -22.85 13.63 -16.49
N VAL A 323 -22.39 12.49 -17.02
CA VAL A 323 -22.19 12.24 -18.46
C VAL A 323 -23.42 11.58 -19.10
N ALA A 324 -24.30 10.96 -18.31
CA ALA A 324 -25.54 10.39 -18.82
C ALA A 324 -26.41 11.51 -19.44
N PRO A 325 -26.89 11.35 -20.68
CA PRO A 325 -27.68 12.39 -21.33
C PRO A 325 -28.95 12.67 -20.51
N ALA A 326 -29.17 13.95 -20.20
CA ALA A 326 -30.42 14.43 -19.62
C ALA A 326 -31.55 14.26 -20.65
N GLY A 327 -32.18 13.09 -20.68
CA GLY A 327 -33.29 12.85 -21.61
C GLY A 327 -33.66 11.40 -21.81
N VAL A 328 -34.37 10.82 -20.83
CA VAL A 328 -35.73 10.28 -21.04
C VAL A 328 -36.46 10.52 -19.72
N GLY A 329 -37.04 11.71 -19.56
CA GLY A 329 -38.06 11.91 -18.55
C GLY A 329 -39.27 11.07 -18.95
N THR A 330 -39.46 9.92 -18.32
CA THR A 330 -40.77 9.26 -18.28
C THR A 330 -41.67 10.09 -17.39
N ALA A 331 -42.17 11.20 -17.94
CA ALA A 331 -43.38 11.83 -17.44
C ALA A 331 -44.55 10.89 -17.78
N VAL A 332 -44.80 9.92 -16.91
CA VAL A 332 -46.09 9.25 -16.87
C VAL A 332 -47.07 10.28 -16.32
N ALA A 333 -47.75 10.98 -17.23
CA ALA A 333 -48.87 11.83 -16.87
C ALA A 333 -49.98 10.96 -16.23
N PRO A 334 -50.68 11.43 -15.19
CA PRO A 334 -51.82 10.70 -14.66
C PRO A 334 -52.96 10.80 -15.67
N ALA A 335 -53.39 9.66 -16.22
CA ALA A 335 -54.60 9.60 -17.02
C ALA A 335 -55.80 9.93 -16.12
N GLY A 336 -56.46 11.06 -16.40
CA GLY A 336 -57.74 11.43 -15.81
C GLY A 336 -58.88 10.49 -16.25
N PRO A 337 -60.05 10.57 -15.59
CA PRO A 337 -61.05 9.51 -15.60
C PRO A 337 -61.81 9.46 -16.92
N THR A 338 -61.75 8.32 -17.61
CA THR A 338 -62.61 8.03 -18.77
C THR A 338 -64.03 7.71 -18.29
N ALA A 339 -64.97 8.56 -18.69
CA ALA A 339 -66.41 8.36 -18.54
C ALA A 339 -66.87 7.07 -19.24
N VAL A 340 -67.74 6.32 -18.56
CA VAL A 340 -68.43 5.14 -19.08
C VAL A 340 -69.71 5.59 -19.80
N PRO A 341 -69.97 5.18 -21.05
CA PRO A 341 -71.26 5.40 -21.68
C PRO A 341 -72.26 4.34 -21.21
N ALA A 342 -73.44 4.81 -20.83
CA ALA A 342 -74.60 3.99 -20.49
C ALA A 342 -75.09 3.19 -21.71
N ALA A 343 -75.31 1.90 -21.51
CA ALA A 343 -76.14 1.08 -22.39
C ALA A 343 -77.17 0.33 -21.53
N VAL A 344 -78.42 0.62 -21.84
CA VAL A 344 -79.66 0.02 -21.33
C VAL A 344 -79.88 -1.30 -22.05
N ALA A 345 -80.18 -2.37 -21.31
CA ALA A 345 -81.15 -3.40 -21.73
C ALA A 345 -81.58 -4.25 -20.53
N ASP A 346 -82.91 -4.27 -20.38
CA ASP A 346 -83.76 -5.01 -19.44
C ASP A 346 -83.61 -6.53 -19.41
N VAL A 347 -84.32 -7.10 -18.41
CA VAL A 347 -84.87 -8.46 -18.29
C VAL A 347 -83.94 -9.48 -17.63
N GLU A 348 -84.21 -9.87 -16.37
CA GLU A 348 -85.11 -10.99 -16.05
C GLU A 348 -85.25 -11.19 -14.53
N SER A 349 -86.35 -11.82 -14.18
CA SER A 349 -87.02 -11.97 -12.89
C SER A 349 -86.39 -12.94 -11.88
N ALA A 350 -86.80 -12.72 -10.62
CA ALA A 350 -87.22 -13.70 -9.61
C ALA A 350 -86.21 -14.21 -8.54
N ARG A 351 -86.63 -13.89 -7.30
CA ARG A 351 -86.30 -14.45 -5.98
C ARG A 351 -85.11 -13.86 -5.22
#